data_AF-N9KB98-F1
#
_entry.id   AF-N9KB98-F1
#
_cell.length_a   1.000
_cell.length_b   1.000
_cell.length_c   1.000
_cell.angle_alpha   90.00
_cell.angle_beta   90.00
_cell.angle_gamma   90.00
#
_symmetry.space_group_name_H-M   'P 1'
#
loop_
_entity.id
_entity.type
_entity.pdbx_description
1 polymer ?
#
loop_
_entity_poly.entity_id
_entity_poly.type
_entity_poly.pdbx_seq_one_letter_code
_entity_poly.pdbx_strand_id
1 'polypeptide(L)'
;MNSFEKNPENNKPTTIKDVHTVEYDEDSKSFYVLWYGDMGCSAGSGTLSGFVSEVAVYGGEWKPYTIQSDNAFGSDLDLNFRFVESIKKINSNKFEIISWDYADDKHGGRDGGNNFPANKFKYVVERVKWSPWKISQKTLIKQNK
;
A
#
# COMPACT_ATOMS: atom_id res chain seq x y z
N MET A 1 2.04 -11.69 -18.44
CA MET A 1 1.23 -11.23 -17.29
C MET A 1 0.51 -9.97 -17.75
N ASN A 2 -0.81 -9.86 -17.54
CA ASN A 2 -1.53 -8.64 -17.90
C ASN A 2 -1.44 -7.63 -16.75
N SER A 3 -0.74 -6.52 -16.98
CA SER A 3 -0.62 -5.38 -16.09
C SER A 3 -1.41 -4.19 -16.64
N PHE A 4 -1.71 -3.22 -15.78
CA PHE A 4 -2.39 -1.99 -16.18
C PHE A 4 -1.51 -1.04 -16.98
N GLU A 5 -0.19 -1.19 -16.86
CA GLU A 5 0.80 -0.45 -17.64
C GLU A 5 1.77 -1.43 -18.33
N LYS A 6 2.40 -1.00 -19.44
CA LYS A 6 3.20 -1.87 -20.32
C LYS A 6 4.65 -1.40 -20.49
N ASN A 7 5.10 -0.43 -19.70
CA ASN A 7 6.46 0.05 -19.73
C ASN A 7 7.41 -1.08 -19.31
N PRO A 8 8.32 -1.52 -20.20
CA PRO A 8 9.25 -2.60 -19.91
C PRO A 8 10.27 -2.24 -18.81
N GLU A 9 10.47 -0.97 -18.50
CA GLU A 9 11.39 -0.52 -17.44
C GLU A 9 10.81 -0.69 -16.04
N ASN A 10 9.49 -0.85 -15.91
CA ASN A 10 8.88 -1.15 -14.63
C ASN A 10 8.95 -2.65 -14.35
N ASN A 11 9.85 -3.02 -13.43
CA ASN A 11 10.02 -4.41 -13.02
C ASN A 11 8.93 -4.91 -12.05
N LYS A 12 8.03 -4.03 -11.61
CA LYS A 12 6.89 -4.34 -10.72
C LYS A 12 5.62 -3.64 -11.19
N PRO A 13 5.08 -3.98 -12.37
CA PRO A 13 3.88 -3.34 -12.87
C PRO A 13 2.66 -3.71 -12.01
N THR A 14 1.77 -2.75 -11.76
CA THR A 14 0.51 -3.03 -11.07
C THR A 14 -0.36 -3.96 -11.92
N THR A 15 -0.91 -4.98 -11.27
CA THR A 15 -1.77 -6.00 -11.88
C THR A 15 -3.09 -6.14 -11.13
N ILE A 16 -3.98 -6.98 -11.64
CA ILE A 16 -5.22 -7.33 -10.93
C ILE A 16 -4.99 -7.99 -9.55
N LYS A 17 -3.80 -8.55 -9.30
CA LYS A 17 -3.46 -9.14 -7.99
C LYS A 17 -3.25 -8.09 -6.90
N ASP A 18 -2.99 -6.86 -7.32
CA ASP A 18 -2.77 -5.70 -6.46
C ASP A 18 -4.08 -4.94 -6.16
N VAL A 19 -5.21 -5.46 -6.65
CA VAL A 19 -6.56 -4.92 -6.41
C VAL A 19 -7.28 -5.82 -5.40
N HIS A 20 -7.73 -5.23 -4.30
CA HIS A 20 -8.47 -5.94 -3.25
C HIS A 20 -9.80 -5.27 -2.97
N THR A 21 -10.88 -6.05 -2.98
CA THR A 21 -12.18 -5.57 -2.50
C THR A 21 -12.11 -5.26 -1.02
N VAL A 22 -12.77 -4.20 -0.56
CA VAL A 22 -12.94 -3.90 0.87
C VAL A 22 -14.41 -4.07 1.21
N GLU A 23 -15.28 -3.34 0.53
CA GLU A 23 -16.73 -3.53 0.52
C GLU A 23 -17.23 -3.83 -0.89
N TYR A 24 -18.26 -4.66 -0.98
CA TYR A 24 -18.86 -5.06 -2.24
C TYR A 24 -20.34 -5.37 -2.02
N ASP A 25 -21.13 -4.29 -2.00
CA ASP A 25 -22.59 -4.33 -1.91
C ASP A 25 -23.20 -3.75 -3.20
N GLU A 26 -24.51 -3.90 -3.40
CA GLU A 26 -25.20 -3.43 -4.61
C GLU A 26 -25.02 -1.91 -4.82
N ASP A 27 -25.08 -1.13 -3.74
CA ASP A 27 -25.05 0.33 -3.79
C ASP A 27 -23.65 0.95 -3.59
N SER A 28 -22.70 0.16 -3.08
CA SER A 28 -21.34 0.62 -2.77
C SER A 28 -20.30 -0.47 -2.99
N LYS A 29 -19.27 -0.12 -3.76
CA LYS A 29 -18.13 -1.00 -4.05
C LYS A 29 -16.86 -0.21 -3.76
N SER A 30 -15.98 -0.71 -2.89
CA SER A 30 -14.70 -0.09 -2.57
C SER A 30 -13.55 -1.08 -2.74
N PHE A 31 -12.44 -0.57 -3.26
CA PHE A 31 -11.26 -1.35 -3.62
C PHE A 31 -10.02 -0.63 -3.12
N TYR A 32 -9.09 -1.39 -2.56
CA TYR A 32 -7.74 -0.92 -2.31
C TYR A 32 -6.85 -1.39 -3.45
N VAL A 33 -6.14 -0.45 -4.07
CA VAL A 33 -5.28 -0.70 -5.20
C VAL A 33 -3.86 -0.29 -4.85
N LEU A 34 -2.92 -1.24 -4.90
CA LEU A 34 -1.51 -0.96 -4.77
C LEU A 34 -0.91 -0.57 -6.12
N TRP A 35 -0.51 0.68 -6.20
CA TRP A 35 0.17 1.25 -7.35
C TRP A 35 1.67 1.19 -7.13
N TYR A 36 2.40 0.72 -8.14
CA TYR A 36 3.85 0.85 -8.21
C TYR A 36 4.21 1.88 -9.25
N GLY A 37 4.88 2.93 -8.81
CA GLY A 37 5.27 4.00 -9.71
C GLY A 37 5.88 5.17 -8.98
N ASP A 38 5.99 6.27 -9.70
CA ASP A 38 6.41 7.54 -9.15
C ASP A 38 5.19 8.47 -9.02
N MET A 39 4.95 8.97 -7.81
CA MET A 39 3.94 9.99 -7.55
C MET A 39 4.50 11.38 -7.87
N GLY A 40 4.71 11.66 -9.17
CA GLY A 40 5.00 13.01 -9.66
C GLY A 40 6.46 13.50 -9.56
N CYS A 41 7.44 12.64 -9.28
CA CYS A 41 8.86 12.97 -9.15
C CYS A 41 9.71 12.60 -10.39
N SER A 42 9.09 12.51 -11.57
CA SER A 42 9.75 12.31 -12.88
C SER A 42 10.66 11.07 -12.96
N ALA A 43 10.38 10.03 -12.18
CA ALA A 43 11.09 8.75 -12.15
C ALA A 43 12.59 8.87 -11.80
N GLY A 44 12.95 9.77 -10.89
CA GLY A 44 14.30 9.85 -10.33
C GLY A 44 14.78 8.56 -9.64
N SER A 45 16.09 8.46 -9.38
CA SER A 45 16.66 7.26 -8.73
C SER A 45 16.03 7.01 -7.35
N GLY A 46 15.35 5.88 -7.20
CA GLY A 46 14.69 5.49 -5.95
C GLY A 46 13.39 6.25 -5.62
N THR A 47 12.77 6.92 -6.60
CA THR A 47 11.44 7.55 -6.42
C THR A 47 10.28 6.59 -6.69
N LEU A 48 10.55 5.49 -7.40
CA LEU A 48 9.58 4.41 -7.59
C LEU A 48 9.25 3.76 -6.25
N SER A 49 7.98 3.85 -5.86
CA SER A 49 7.46 3.37 -4.59
C SER A 49 6.09 2.74 -4.77
N GLY A 50 5.68 1.94 -3.77
CA GLY A 50 4.31 1.45 -3.68
C GLY A 50 3.46 2.39 -2.84
N PHE A 51 2.28 2.75 -3.32
CA PHE A 51 1.26 3.49 -2.57
C PHE A 51 -0.12 2.86 -2.79
N VAL A 52 -1.03 3.01 -1.82
CA VAL A 52 -2.32 2.32 -1.85
C VAL A 52 -3.44 3.34 -1.88
N SER A 53 -4.18 3.38 -2.98
CA SER A 53 -5.36 4.23 -3.10
C SER A 53 -6.64 3.48 -2.74
N GLU A 54 -7.61 4.19 -2.20
CA GLU A 54 -9.00 3.75 -2.18
C GLU A 54 -9.71 4.20 -3.46
N VAL A 55 -10.29 3.25 -4.18
CA VAL A 55 -11.13 3.48 -5.35
C VAL A 55 -12.53 3.00 -5.02
N ALA A 56 -13.55 3.82 -5.20
CA ALA A 56 -14.92 3.46 -4.85
C ALA A 56 -15.96 3.93 -5.87
N VAL A 57 -17.11 3.26 -5.83
CA VAL A 57 -18.36 3.66 -6.47
C VAL A 57 -19.39 3.83 -5.36
N TYR A 58 -19.99 5.02 -5.27
CA TYR A 58 -21.01 5.35 -4.27
C TYR A 58 -22.31 5.81 -4.94
N GLY A 59 -23.39 5.04 -4.76
CA GLY A 59 -24.74 5.39 -5.25
C GLY A 59 -25.13 4.70 -6.55
N GLY A 60 -24.74 3.43 -6.71
CA GLY A 60 -25.21 2.52 -7.77
C GLY A 60 -24.27 2.36 -8.97
N GLU A 61 -24.54 1.34 -9.79
CA GLU A 61 -23.64 0.86 -10.85
C GLU A 61 -23.41 1.83 -12.02
N TRP A 62 -24.27 2.83 -12.20
CA TRP A 62 -24.16 3.79 -13.30
C TRP A 62 -23.05 4.84 -13.11
N LYS A 63 -22.52 4.96 -11.88
CA LYS A 63 -21.49 5.95 -11.56
C LYS A 63 -20.08 5.43 -11.87
N PRO A 64 -19.17 6.33 -12.27
CA PRO A 64 -17.78 5.96 -12.49
C PRO A 64 -17.09 5.59 -11.17
N TYR A 65 -16.06 4.74 -11.28
CA TYR A 65 -15.07 4.56 -10.23
C TYR A 65 -14.34 5.87 -9.97
N THR A 66 -14.21 6.25 -8.71
CA THR A 66 -13.55 7.48 -8.29
C THR A 66 -12.51 7.19 -7.22
N ILE A 67 -11.35 7.84 -7.30
CA ILE A 67 -10.31 7.78 -6.26
C ILE A 67 -10.81 8.58 -5.06
N GLN A 68 -10.99 7.93 -3.93
CA GLN A 68 -11.44 8.57 -2.68
C GLN A 68 -10.26 9.11 -1.87
N SER A 69 -9.15 8.37 -1.90
CA SER A 69 -7.93 8.71 -1.17
C SER A 69 -6.73 8.04 -1.85
N ASP A 70 -5.58 8.69 -1.79
CA ASP A 70 -4.26 8.15 -2.12
C ASP A 70 -3.60 7.42 -0.94
N ASN A 71 -4.27 7.40 0.23
CA ASN A 71 -3.84 6.68 1.42
C ASN A 71 -5.00 5.87 2.04
N ALA A 72 -5.25 4.70 1.43
CA ALA A 72 -6.37 3.82 1.77
C ALA A 72 -6.45 3.39 3.24
N PHE A 73 -5.32 3.29 3.94
CA PHE A 73 -5.28 2.88 5.34
C PHE A 73 -5.29 4.07 6.33
N GLY A 74 -5.34 5.31 5.82
CA GLY A 74 -5.26 6.53 6.61
C GLY A 74 -3.81 6.94 6.94
N SER A 75 -3.63 8.17 7.43
CA SER A 75 -2.30 8.76 7.68
C SER A 75 -1.70 8.44 9.04
N ASP A 76 -2.50 8.01 10.02
CA ASP A 76 -2.09 7.85 11.43
C ASP A 76 -1.66 6.41 11.78
N LEU A 77 -1.01 5.72 10.84
CA LEU A 77 -0.39 4.42 11.11
C LEU A 77 1.13 4.58 11.20
N ASP A 78 1.74 3.91 12.20
CA ASP A 78 3.20 3.75 12.32
C ASP A 78 3.75 2.78 11.25
N LEU A 79 3.51 3.15 10.00
CA LEU A 79 3.89 2.45 8.79
C LEU A 79 4.36 3.49 7.79
N ASN A 80 5.56 3.29 7.25
CA ASN A 80 6.06 4.14 6.19
C ASN A 80 5.35 3.81 4.87
N PHE A 81 4.37 4.63 4.50
CA PHE A 81 3.57 4.45 3.28
C PHE A 81 4.35 4.65 1.99
N ARG A 82 5.55 5.23 2.07
CA ARG A 82 6.37 5.54 0.90
C ARG A 82 7.11 4.33 0.34
N PHE A 83 7.10 3.19 1.02
CA PHE A 83 7.85 2.01 0.59
C PHE A 83 7.05 0.71 0.75
N VAL A 84 5.73 0.79 0.52
CA VAL A 84 4.89 -0.41 0.51
C VAL A 84 5.34 -1.32 -0.63
N GLU A 85 5.57 -2.60 -0.30
CA GLU A 85 6.06 -3.63 -1.24
C GLU A 85 5.05 -4.76 -1.45
N SER A 86 4.00 -4.84 -0.64
CA SER A 86 2.83 -5.64 -0.98
C SER A 86 1.71 -5.36 0.01
N ILE A 87 0.50 -5.62 -0.45
CA ILE A 87 -0.68 -5.76 0.39
C ILE A 87 -1.31 -7.11 0.10
N LYS A 88 -1.92 -7.70 1.13
CA LYS A 88 -2.66 -8.95 1.02
C LYS A 88 -3.91 -8.86 1.89
N LYS A 89 -5.07 -8.97 1.26
CA LYS A 89 -6.33 -9.10 1.98
C LYS A 89 -6.36 -10.43 2.75
N ILE A 90 -6.59 -10.36 4.06
CA ILE A 90 -6.90 -11.52 4.89
C ILE A 90 -8.43 -11.67 4.97
N ASN A 91 -9.12 -10.58 5.27
CA ASN A 91 -10.59 -10.43 5.17
C ASN A 91 -10.95 -8.95 5.01
N SER A 92 -12.24 -8.59 4.97
CA SER A 92 -12.68 -7.19 4.77
C SER A 92 -12.25 -6.20 5.86
N ASN A 93 -11.82 -6.68 7.02
CA ASN A 93 -11.39 -5.87 8.16
C ASN A 93 -9.94 -6.14 8.57
N LYS A 94 -9.17 -6.85 7.74
CA LYS A 94 -7.81 -7.28 8.07
C LYS A 94 -6.93 -7.44 6.83
N PHE A 95 -5.77 -6.80 6.84
CA PHE A 95 -4.76 -6.89 5.80
C PHE A 95 -3.39 -7.21 6.39
N GLU A 96 -2.58 -7.90 5.59
CA GLU A 96 -1.14 -7.96 5.77
C GLU A 96 -0.49 -6.96 4.81
N ILE A 97 0.41 -6.13 5.32
CA ILE A 97 1.15 -5.14 4.54
C ILE A 97 2.64 -5.39 4.76
N ILE A 98 3.40 -5.45 3.67
CA ILE A 98 4.86 -5.45 3.73
C ILE A 98 5.32 -4.06 3.31
N SER A 99 6.09 -3.39 4.17
CA SER A 99 6.68 -2.09 3.87
C SER A 99 8.09 -1.98 4.45
N TRP A 100 8.89 -1.12 3.84
CA TRP A 100 10.19 -0.73 4.38
C TRP A 100 10.09 0.56 5.19
N ASP A 101 10.93 0.65 6.20
CA ASP A 101 11.07 1.80 7.08
C ASP A 101 12.56 2.12 7.31
N TYR A 102 12.83 3.33 7.78
CA TYR A 102 14.20 3.76 8.04
C TYR A 102 14.83 3.02 9.23
N ALA A 103 16.13 3.22 9.41
CA ALA A 103 16.83 2.76 10.60
C ALA A 103 16.18 3.38 11.85
N ASP A 104 16.07 2.58 12.91
CA ASP A 104 15.50 3.02 14.18
C ASP A 104 16.37 2.54 15.34
N ASP A 105 16.22 3.13 16.53
CA ASP A 105 17.05 2.78 17.69
C ASP A 105 16.80 1.35 18.20
N LYS A 106 15.62 0.77 17.91
CA LYS A 106 15.19 -0.53 18.43
C LYS A 106 15.80 -1.69 17.64
N HIS A 107 15.88 -1.55 16.33
CA HIS A 107 16.33 -2.59 15.41
C HIS A 107 17.70 -2.25 14.83
N GLY A 108 18.06 -0.96 14.74
CA GLY A 108 19.25 -0.46 14.05
C GLY A 108 19.07 -0.46 12.53
N GLY A 109 20.16 -0.70 11.81
CA GLY A 109 20.23 -0.70 10.34
C GLY A 109 20.98 0.51 9.79
N ARG A 110 21.20 0.51 8.47
CA ARG A 110 21.88 1.60 7.78
C ARG A 110 21.07 2.07 6.58
N ASP A 111 20.55 3.29 6.66
CA ASP A 111 19.87 3.92 5.53
C ASP A 111 20.88 4.30 4.45
N GLY A 112 20.51 4.07 3.19
CA GLY A 112 21.28 4.52 2.02
C GLY A 112 20.94 5.95 1.59
N GLY A 113 20.18 6.69 2.42
CA GLY A 113 19.58 7.98 2.10
C GLY A 113 18.05 7.90 2.04
N ASN A 114 17.41 9.02 1.69
CA ASN A 114 15.94 9.17 1.73
C ASN A 114 15.17 8.22 0.80
N ASN A 115 15.82 7.49 -0.10
CA ASN A 115 15.16 6.55 -1.03
C ASN A 115 15.49 5.09 -0.73
N PHE A 116 16.29 4.83 0.31
CA PHE A 116 16.88 3.53 0.60
C PHE A 116 16.72 3.18 2.07
N PRO A 117 15.51 2.80 2.50
CA PRO A 117 15.20 2.45 3.89
C PRO A 117 15.94 1.19 4.36
N ALA A 118 16.20 1.09 5.66
CA ALA A 118 16.98 0.01 6.24
C ALA A 118 16.16 -1.23 6.65
N ASN A 119 14.95 -1.07 7.17
CA ASN A 119 14.22 -2.13 7.88
C ASN A 119 12.95 -2.53 7.14
N LYS A 120 12.83 -3.80 6.76
CA LYS A 120 11.61 -4.35 6.15
C LYS A 120 10.74 -4.97 7.24
N PHE A 121 9.50 -4.53 7.31
CA PHE A 121 8.52 -5.01 8.27
C PHE A 121 7.34 -5.68 7.58
N LYS A 122 6.76 -6.63 8.30
CA LYS A 122 5.44 -7.17 8.04
C LYS A 122 4.49 -6.60 9.08
N TYR A 123 3.44 -5.96 8.61
CA TYR A 123 2.38 -5.37 9.40
C TYR A 123 1.11 -6.17 9.22
N VAL A 124 0.39 -6.37 10.31
CA VAL A 124 -1.02 -6.75 10.27
C VAL A 124 -1.81 -5.52 10.66
N VAL A 125 -2.71 -5.09 9.78
CA VAL A 125 -3.60 -3.96 10.03
C VAL A 125 -5.04 -4.45 10.11
N GLU A 126 -5.77 -3.93 11.08
CA GLU A 126 -7.13 -4.35 11.42
C GLU A 126 -8.00 -3.13 11.72
N ARG A 127 -9.30 -3.26 11.44
CA ARG A 127 -10.30 -2.27 11.85
C ARG A 127 -11.55 -2.96 12.40
N VAL A 128 -12.31 -2.23 13.21
CA VAL A 128 -13.65 -2.64 13.62
C VAL A 128 -14.66 -1.82 12.83
N LYS A 129 -15.31 -2.45 11.84
CA LYS A 129 -16.26 -1.79 10.93
C LYS A 129 -15.66 -0.54 10.31
N TRP A 130 -16.29 0.62 10.52
CA TRP A 130 -15.93 1.94 10.00
C TRP A 130 -14.87 2.68 10.82
N SER A 131 -14.28 2.03 11.83
CA SER A 131 -13.20 2.64 12.59
C SER A 131 -11.94 2.80 11.73
N PRO A 132 -11.06 3.78 12.03
CA PRO A 132 -9.75 3.86 11.40
C PRO A 132 -8.99 2.54 11.53
N TRP A 133 -8.19 2.21 10.51
CA TRP A 133 -7.26 1.10 10.57
C TRP A 133 -6.26 1.28 11.71
N LYS A 134 -5.82 0.17 12.28
CA LYS A 134 -4.79 0.13 13.32
C LYS A 134 -3.84 -1.03 13.07
N ILE A 135 -2.56 -0.83 13.37
CA ILE A 135 -1.58 -1.93 13.35
C ILE A 135 -1.84 -2.81 14.58
N SER A 136 -2.18 -4.09 14.36
CA SER A 136 -2.33 -5.09 15.42
C SER A 136 -1.03 -5.89 15.64
N GLN A 137 -0.18 -5.99 14.62
CA GLN A 137 1.12 -6.65 14.73
C GLN A 137 2.15 -5.98 13.79
N LYS A 138 3.38 -5.80 14.28
CA LYS A 138 4.55 -5.34 13.51
C LYS A 138 5.70 -6.32 13.75
N THR A 139 6.27 -6.87 12.68
CA THR A 139 7.35 -7.86 12.77
C THR A 139 8.47 -7.50 11.78
N LEU A 140 9.70 -7.33 12.28
CA LEU A 140 10.87 -7.15 11.41
C LEU A 140 11.10 -8.46 10.64
N ILE A 141 11.21 -8.38 9.31
CA ILE A 141 11.42 -9.54 8.44
C ILE A 141 12.73 -9.46 7.65
N LYS A 142 13.32 -8.28 7.48
CA LYS A 142 14.64 -8.09 6.89
C LYS A 142 15.24 -6.77 7.38
N GLN A 143 16.56 -6.71 7.46
CA GLN A 143 17.31 -5.48 7.77
C GLN A 143 18.53 -5.36 6.86
N ASN A 144 18.78 -4.15 6.37
CA ASN A 144 20.00 -3.76 5.69
C ASN A 144 20.99 -3.23 6.74
N LYS A 145 22.20 -3.82 6.79
CA LYS A 145 23.26 -3.49 7.73
C LYS A 145 24.42 -2.80 7.02
#